data_AF-A0A8T4QAB5-F1
#
_entry.id   AF-A0A8T4QAB5-F1
#
_cell.length_a   1.000
_cell.length_b   1.000
_cell.length_c   1.000
_cell.angle_alpha   90.00
_cell.angle_beta   90.00
_cell.angle_gamma   90.00
#
_symmetry.space_group_name_H-M   'P 1'
#
loop_
_entity.id
_entity.type
_entity.pdbx_description
1 polymer ?
#
loop_
_entity_poly.entity_id
_entity_poly.type
_entity_poly.pdbx_seq_one_letter_code
_entity_poly.pdbx_strand_id
1 'polypeptide(L)'
;MEEDLQKLYEITENMTGVVNAILKNKLDKDIVLDEFKKQKQAHYNKLLENSVKEIMKIGNELDKSVKKYESFVRVKELVNALASAGGQYRQSEMLQALKELQNVLPKVQKVNIDFEIVNLPNMIKVEVLTDIEETKKCFENGCYRSCAILCGRILEACLHRKYYELTRKDILETSPGAGLGKLIAKLKELNVLFDPGITEQIHLINKVRIDSVHIKQVTFNPTKSQAQAMILYTVDVVNKLF
;
A
#
# COMPACT_ATOMS: atom_id res chain seq x y z
N MET A 1 13.73 -2.53 18.45
CA MET A 1 14.90 -3.04 17.70
C MET A 1 14.47 -3.76 16.42
N GLU A 2 13.76 -4.89 16.50
CA GLU A 2 13.31 -5.60 15.28
C GLU A 2 12.36 -4.74 14.43
N GLU A 3 11.42 -4.06 15.08
CA GLU A 3 10.53 -3.08 14.44
C GLU A 3 11.30 -1.90 13.80
N ASP A 4 12.35 -1.40 14.46
CA ASP A 4 13.19 -0.30 13.95
C ASP A 4 14.02 -0.73 12.74
N LEU A 5 14.55 -1.95 12.76
CA LEU A 5 15.30 -2.53 11.64
C LEU A 5 14.37 -2.80 10.45
N GLN A 6 13.16 -3.29 10.71
CA GLN A 6 12.14 -3.44 9.68
C GLN A 6 11.76 -2.10 9.08
N LYS A 7 11.54 -1.09 9.92
CA LYS A 7 11.23 0.27 9.46
C LYS A 7 12.38 0.86 8.63
N LEU A 8 13.63 0.64 9.03
CA LEU A 8 14.80 1.05 8.25
C LEU A 8 14.82 0.37 6.88
N TYR A 9 14.56 -0.94 6.82
CA TYR A 9 14.48 -1.69 5.57
C TYR A 9 13.39 -1.12 4.64
N GLU A 10 12.16 -0.93 5.15
CA GLU A 10 11.05 -0.37 4.39
C GLU A 10 11.36 1.04 3.83
N ILE A 11 12.00 1.91 4.63
CA ILE A 11 12.40 3.25 4.15
C ILE A 11 13.47 3.14 3.06
N THR A 12 14.46 2.26 3.20
CA THR A 12 15.52 2.10 2.19
C THR A 12 15.01 1.56 0.85
N GLU A 13 14.04 0.65 0.88
CA GLU A 13 13.37 0.14 -0.32
C GLU A 13 12.59 1.24 -1.05
N ASN A 14 11.79 2.01 -0.30
CA ASN A 14 11.06 3.15 -0.85
C ASN A 14 12.00 4.20 -1.47
N MET A 15 13.09 4.53 -0.77
CA MET A 15 14.09 5.46 -1.29
C MET A 15 14.74 4.94 -2.57
N THR A 16 15.05 3.65 -2.66
CA THR A 16 15.62 3.02 -3.86
C THR A 16 14.70 3.24 -5.06
N GLY A 17 13.39 3.06 -4.88
CA GLY A 17 12.38 3.35 -5.91
C GLY A 17 12.38 4.82 -6.35
N VAL A 18 12.43 5.76 -5.40
CA VAL A 18 12.47 7.21 -5.69
C VAL A 18 13.73 7.59 -6.46
N VAL A 19 14.90 7.10 -6.04
CA VAL A 19 16.18 7.39 -6.72
C VAL A 19 16.18 6.86 -8.14
N ASN A 20 15.71 5.63 -8.36
CA ASN A 20 15.58 5.06 -9.69
C ASN A 20 14.63 5.87 -10.58
N ALA A 21 13.50 6.36 -10.03
CA ALA A 21 12.58 7.21 -10.77
C ALA A 21 13.23 8.55 -11.18
N ILE A 22 14.02 9.17 -10.31
CA ILE A 22 14.75 10.41 -10.64
C ILE A 22 15.80 10.15 -11.74
N LEU A 23 16.58 9.07 -11.62
CA LEU A 23 17.60 8.70 -12.60
C LEU A 23 16.98 8.45 -13.99
N LYS A 24 15.82 7.79 -14.04
CA LYS A 24 15.08 7.53 -15.29
C LYS A 24 14.54 8.84 -15.91
N ASN A 25 13.97 9.74 -15.09
CA ASN A 25 13.38 10.98 -15.58
C ASN A 25 14.40 12.02 -16.09
N LYS A 26 15.68 11.93 -15.69
CA LYS A 26 16.76 12.79 -16.22
C LYS A 26 17.08 12.55 -17.70
N LEU A 27 16.55 11.49 -18.31
CA LEU A 27 16.85 11.13 -19.70
C LEU A 27 15.90 11.78 -20.74
N ASP A 28 14.76 12.34 -20.33
CA ASP A 28 13.77 12.90 -21.27
C ASP A 28 13.92 14.42 -21.49
N LYS A 29 14.38 14.80 -22.70
CA LYS A 29 14.72 16.16 -23.12
C LYS A 29 13.57 16.99 -23.72
N ASP A 30 12.31 16.74 -23.36
CA ASP A 30 11.22 17.60 -23.85
C ASP A 30 11.11 18.93 -23.10
N ILE A 31 11.13 20.02 -23.88
CA ILE A 31 11.24 21.44 -23.48
C ILE A 31 9.91 22.00 -22.91
N VAL A 32 8.76 21.44 -23.31
CA VAL A 32 7.42 21.98 -22.97
C VAL A 32 6.98 21.62 -21.53
N LEU A 33 7.68 20.73 -20.85
CA LEU A 33 7.33 20.19 -19.52
C LEU A 33 8.18 20.76 -18.37
N ASP A 34 8.90 21.86 -18.57
CA ASP A 34 9.98 22.28 -17.67
C ASP A 34 9.49 22.66 -16.25
N GLU A 35 8.35 23.35 -16.13
CA GLU A 35 7.81 23.72 -14.82
C GLU A 35 7.25 22.51 -14.05
N PHE A 36 6.50 21.63 -14.72
CA PHE A 36 6.01 20.39 -14.12
C PHE A 36 7.17 19.45 -13.71
N LYS A 37 8.21 19.33 -14.56
CA LYS A 37 9.43 18.57 -14.23
C LYS A 37 10.13 19.18 -13.02
N LYS A 38 10.24 20.51 -12.92
CA LYS A 38 10.80 21.20 -11.74
C LYS A 38 10.00 20.93 -10.47
N GLN A 39 8.67 21.04 -10.52
CA GLN A 39 7.81 20.77 -9.37
C GLN A 39 7.89 19.30 -8.93
N LYS A 40 7.87 18.36 -9.88
CA LYS A 40 8.02 16.92 -9.62
C LYS A 40 9.40 16.57 -9.05
N GLN A 41 10.46 17.18 -9.57
CA GLN A 41 11.82 17.02 -9.04
C GLN A 41 11.93 17.58 -7.62
N ALA A 42 11.37 18.77 -7.36
CA ALA A 42 11.34 19.35 -6.03
C ALA A 42 10.58 18.46 -5.03
N HIS A 43 9.46 17.87 -5.46
CA HIS A 43 8.72 16.90 -4.67
C HIS A 43 9.55 15.66 -4.32
N TYR A 44 10.22 15.05 -5.31
CA TYR A 44 11.08 13.89 -5.06
C TYR A 44 12.28 14.23 -4.16
N ASN A 45 12.90 15.39 -4.35
CA ASN A 45 13.99 15.85 -3.48
C ASN A 45 13.52 15.99 -2.03
N LYS A 46 12.33 16.55 -1.82
CA LYS A 46 11.72 16.68 -0.48
C LYS A 46 11.42 15.32 0.15
N LEU A 47 10.92 14.35 -0.63
CA LEU A 47 10.70 12.98 -0.17
C LEU A 47 12.01 12.32 0.27
N LEU A 48 13.08 12.48 -0.53
CA LEU A 48 14.40 11.97 -0.18
C LEU A 48 14.95 12.61 1.09
N GLU A 49 14.87 13.94 1.20
CA GLU A 49 15.34 14.66 2.39
C GLU A 49 14.62 14.19 3.66
N ASN A 50 13.29 14.02 3.59
CA ASN A 50 12.51 13.49 4.71
C ASN A 50 12.90 12.05 5.05
N SER A 51 13.11 11.20 4.04
CA SER A 51 13.49 9.80 4.22
C SER A 51 14.89 9.68 4.86
N VAL A 52 15.85 10.49 4.42
CA VAL A 52 17.19 10.57 5.01
C VAL A 52 17.12 11.05 6.46
N LYS A 53 16.31 12.07 6.77
CA LYS A 53 16.09 12.51 8.16
C LYS A 53 15.53 11.41 9.04
N GLU A 54 14.59 10.61 8.51
CA GLU A 54 14.01 9.50 9.24
C GLU A 54 15.01 8.35 9.45
N ILE A 55 15.77 7.98 8.42
CA ILE A 55 16.88 7.03 8.52
C ILE A 55 17.90 7.48 9.56
N MET A 56 18.30 8.76 9.56
CA MET A 56 19.22 9.32 10.55
C MET A 56 18.64 9.24 11.97
N LYS A 57 17.35 9.55 12.14
CA LYS A 57 16.68 9.44 13.44
C LYS A 57 16.74 8.01 13.97
N ILE A 58 16.34 7.03 13.14
CA ILE A 58 16.36 5.61 13.51
C ILE A 58 17.80 5.16 13.80
N GLY A 59 18.76 5.51 12.94
CA GLY A 59 20.17 5.18 13.13
C GLY A 59 20.74 5.70 14.46
N ASN A 60 20.37 6.92 14.86
CA ASN A 60 20.78 7.51 16.14
C ASN A 60 20.10 6.85 17.35
N GLU A 61 18.86 6.39 17.22
CA GLU A 61 18.14 5.63 18.26
C GLU A 61 18.76 4.22 18.44
N LEU A 62 19.17 3.60 17.33
CA LEU A 62 19.90 2.33 17.33
C LEU A 62 21.30 2.45 17.97
N ASP A 63 22.03 3.56 17.72
CA ASP A 63 23.35 3.83 18.32
C ASP A 63 23.30 3.90 19.85
N LYS A 64 22.20 4.42 20.41
CA LYS A 64 21.98 4.51 21.86
C LYS A 64 21.69 3.15 22.49
N SER A 65 21.08 2.23 21.74
CA SER A 65 20.57 0.96 22.25
C SER A 65 21.55 -0.20 22.06
N VAL A 66 22.48 -0.12 21.11
CA VAL A 66 23.32 -1.27 20.73
C VAL A 66 24.81 -0.89 20.64
N LYS A 67 25.58 -1.23 21.69
CA LYS A 67 27.04 -0.96 21.75
C LYS A 67 27.94 -2.03 21.11
N LYS A 68 27.42 -3.11 20.51
CA LYS A 68 28.23 -4.34 20.33
C LYS A 68 28.11 -5.16 19.03
N TYR A 69 27.47 -4.65 17.98
CA TYR A 69 27.35 -5.41 16.72
C TYR A 69 28.07 -4.68 15.56
N GLU A 70 29.01 -5.36 14.90
CA GLU A 70 29.74 -4.82 13.73
C GLU A 70 28.80 -4.38 12.60
N SER A 71 27.68 -5.08 12.42
CA SER A 71 26.65 -4.71 11.45
C SER A 71 26.07 -3.31 11.71
N PHE A 72 25.99 -2.86 12.96
CA PHE A 72 25.47 -1.53 13.30
C PHE A 72 26.45 -0.41 13.00
N VAL A 73 27.75 -0.66 13.17
CA VAL A 73 28.79 0.31 12.74
C VAL A 73 28.68 0.52 11.23
N ARG A 74 28.52 -0.57 10.46
CA ARG A 74 28.34 -0.47 9.02
C ARG A 74 27.05 0.24 8.61
N VAL A 75 25.93 -0.05 9.30
CA VAL A 75 24.66 0.68 9.10
C VAL A 75 24.86 2.18 9.35
N LYS A 76 25.55 2.58 10.42
CA LYS A 76 25.82 3.99 10.75
C LYS A 76 26.67 4.69 9.70
N GLU A 77 27.74 4.05 9.22
CA GLU A 77 28.56 4.56 8.12
C GLU A 77 27.72 4.83 6.87
N LEU A 78 26.85 3.90 6.51
CA LEU A 78 25.97 4.02 5.34
C LEU A 78 24.92 5.11 5.52
N VAL A 79 24.35 5.24 6.72
CA VAL A 79 23.42 6.34 7.08
C VAL A 79 24.11 7.71 6.93
N ASN A 80 25.34 7.84 7.42
CA ASN A 80 26.11 9.09 7.31
C ASN A 80 26.52 9.39 5.86
N ALA A 81 26.84 8.35 5.08
CA ALA A 81 27.09 8.48 3.66
C ALA A 81 25.85 8.98 2.90
N LEU A 82 24.66 8.45 3.22
CA LEU A 82 23.37 8.90 2.68
C LEU A 82 23.08 10.36 3.02
N ALA A 83 23.32 10.76 4.28
CA ALA A 83 23.16 12.14 4.72
C ALA A 83 24.08 13.10 3.96
N SER A 84 25.32 12.69 3.72
CA SER A 84 26.32 13.48 2.99
C SER A 84 26.00 13.57 1.49
N ALA A 85 25.44 12.51 0.91
CA ALA A 85 25.05 12.44 -0.50
C ALA A 85 23.77 13.22 -0.84
N GLY A 86 22.89 13.45 0.15
CA GLY A 86 21.62 14.17 -0.02
C GLY A 86 21.74 15.66 -0.37
N GLY A 87 22.92 16.25 -0.11
CA GLY A 87 23.14 17.69 -0.25
C GLY A 87 23.13 18.20 -1.69
N GLN A 88 23.60 17.43 -2.68
CA GLN A 88 23.53 17.75 -4.12
C GLN A 88 24.19 16.64 -4.98
N TYR A 89 23.46 16.12 -5.97
CA TYR A 89 23.94 15.43 -7.18
C TYR A 89 24.57 14.02 -7.12
N ARG A 90 24.65 13.34 -5.98
CA ARG A 90 25.24 11.98 -5.91
C ARG A 90 24.21 10.86 -5.89
N GLN A 91 23.25 10.89 -6.82
CA GLN A 91 22.15 9.91 -6.88
C GLN A 91 22.66 8.47 -7.06
N SER A 92 23.75 8.28 -7.81
CA SER A 92 24.42 6.98 -7.97
C SER A 92 25.04 6.48 -6.67
N GLU A 93 25.76 7.34 -5.94
CA GLU A 93 26.36 6.99 -4.64
C GLU A 93 25.28 6.71 -3.60
N MET A 94 24.19 7.49 -3.60
CA MET A 94 23.03 7.26 -2.75
C MET A 94 22.38 5.90 -3.06
N LEU A 95 22.22 5.55 -4.34
CA LEU A 95 21.69 4.25 -4.74
C LEU A 95 22.61 3.10 -4.29
N GLN A 96 23.93 3.28 -4.40
CA GLN A 96 24.90 2.29 -3.92
C GLN A 96 24.81 2.12 -2.40
N ALA A 97 24.78 3.22 -1.64
CA ALA A 97 24.66 3.17 -0.19
C ALA A 97 23.33 2.54 0.26
N LEU A 98 22.22 2.81 -0.43
CA LEU A 98 20.93 2.16 -0.17
C LEU A 98 20.99 0.64 -0.41
N LYS A 99 21.61 0.20 -1.51
CA LYS A 99 21.79 -1.23 -1.81
C LYS A 99 22.67 -1.93 -0.78
N GLU A 100 23.77 -1.30 -0.39
CA GLU A 100 24.64 -1.82 0.66
C GLU A 100 23.89 -1.90 2.00
N LEU A 101 23.07 -0.90 2.31
CA LEU A 101 22.27 -0.86 3.53
C LEU A 101 21.23 -1.98 3.55
N GLN A 102 20.56 -2.25 2.44
CA GLN A 102 19.64 -3.38 2.30
C GLN A 102 20.32 -4.74 2.50
N ASN A 103 21.59 -4.88 2.08
CA ASN A 103 22.33 -6.13 2.21
C ASN A 103 22.77 -6.42 3.66
N VAL A 104 22.99 -5.38 4.47
CA VAL A 104 23.40 -5.54 5.88
C VAL A 104 22.22 -5.61 6.84
N LEU A 105 21.06 -5.10 6.44
CA LEU A 105 19.84 -5.21 7.23
C LEU A 105 19.34 -6.66 7.24
N PRO A 106 18.83 -7.16 8.39
CA PRO A 106 18.18 -8.45 8.41
C PRO A 106 17.03 -8.43 7.42
N LYS A 107 16.96 -9.46 6.57
CA LYS A 107 15.81 -9.62 5.66
C LYS A 107 14.56 -9.69 6.53
N VAL A 108 13.69 -8.70 6.37
CA VAL A 108 12.42 -8.65 7.08
C VAL A 108 11.66 -9.93 6.74
N GLN A 109 11.26 -10.67 7.77
CA GLN A 109 10.40 -11.82 7.59
C GLN A 109 9.10 -11.28 6.98
N LYS A 110 8.83 -11.66 5.72
CA LYS A 110 7.61 -11.23 5.05
C LYS A 110 6.43 -11.69 5.89
N VAL A 111 5.60 -10.75 6.32
CA VAL A 111 4.34 -11.06 6.97
C VAL A 111 3.46 -11.70 5.90
N ASN A 112 3.39 -13.02 5.88
CA ASN A 112 2.40 -13.72 5.09
C ASN A 112 1.05 -13.49 5.77
N ILE A 113 0.15 -12.81 5.06
CA ILE A 113 -1.25 -12.79 5.46
C ILE A 113 -1.86 -14.06 4.89
N ASP A 114 -2.02 -15.06 5.74
CA ASP A 114 -2.79 -16.24 5.39
C ASP A 114 -4.23 -16.07 5.86
N PHE A 115 -5.16 -16.21 4.94
CA PHE A 115 -6.59 -16.09 5.19
C PHE A 115 -7.33 -16.91 4.18
N GLU A 116 -8.39 -17.55 4.65
CA GLU A 116 -9.28 -18.38 3.84
C GLU A 116 -10.66 -17.73 3.79
N ILE A 117 -11.22 -17.70 2.58
CA ILE A 117 -12.64 -17.38 2.40
C ILE A 117 -13.39 -18.69 2.24
N VAL A 118 -14.34 -18.89 3.14
CA VAL A 118 -15.18 -20.09 3.19
C VAL A 118 -16.49 -19.78 2.45
N ASN A 119 -17.07 -20.78 1.79
CA ASN A 119 -18.43 -20.73 1.21
C ASN A 119 -18.70 -19.74 0.05
N LEU A 120 -17.71 -19.38 -0.77
CA LEU A 120 -17.97 -18.57 -1.96
C LEU A 120 -18.88 -19.28 -2.99
N PRO A 121 -19.93 -18.61 -3.50
CA PRO A 121 -20.73 -19.13 -4.60
C PRO A 121 -19.89 -19.39 -5.86
N ASN A 122 -20.09 -20.55 -6.49
CA ASN A 122 -19.31 -21.00 -7.66
C ASN A 122 -19.22 -19.94 -8.78
N MET A 123 -20.28 -19.16 -8.99
CA MET A 123 -20.36 -18.11 -10.03
C MET A 123 -19.32 -17.00 -9.86
N ILE A 124 -18.97 -16.63 -8.62
CA ILE A 124 -18.00 -15.56 -8.33
C ILE A 124 -16.68 -16.08 -7.77
N LYS A 125 -16.61 -17.39 -7.46
CA LYS A 125 -15.47 -17.99 -6.76
C LYS A 125 -14.15 -17.76 -7.47
N VAL A 126 -14.09 -17.96 -8.79
CA VAL A 126 -12.84 -17.79 -9.56
C VAL A 126 -12.39 -16.34 -9.54
N GLU A 127 -13.30 -15.40 -9.77
CA GLU A 127 -12.99 -13.97 -9.77
C GLU A 127 -12.49 -13.50 -8.40
N VAL A 128 -13.22 -13.82 -7.33
CA VAL A 128 -12.85 -13.41 -5.98
C VAL A 128 -11.53 -14.03 -5.53
N LEU A 129 -11.30 -15.32 -5.81
CA LEU A 129 -10.03 -15.96 -5.46
C LEU A 129 -8.84 -15.37 -6.24
N THR A 130 -9.06 -15.00 -7.50
CA THR A 130 -8.03 -14.33 -8.31
C THR A 130 -7.69 -12.95 -7.73
N ASP A 131 -8.69 -12.17 -7.35
CA ASP A 131 -8.49 -10.85 -6.74
C ASP A 131 -7.82 -10.94 -5.35
N ILE A 132 -8.11 -11.99 -4.58
CA ILE A 132 -7.42 -12.28 -3.30
C ILE A 132 -5.94 -12.58 -3.52
N GLU A 133 -5.64 -13.43 -4.49
CA GLU A 133 -4.26 -13.78 -4.81
C GLU A 133 -3.46 -12.55 -5.28
N GLU A 134 -4.08 -11.70 -6.10
CA GLU A 134 -3.48 -10.43 -6.50
C GLU A 134 -3.32 -9.47 -5.30
N THR A 135 -4.25 -9.50 -4.35
CA THR A 135 -4.16 -8.70 -3.12
C THR A 135 -2.98 -9.13 -2.27
N LYS A 136 -2.74 -10.45 -2.13
CA LYS A 136 -1.57 -11.00 -1.42
C LYS A 136 -0.27 -10.52 -2.06
N LYS A 137 -0.14 -10.67 -3.39
CA LYS A 137 1.02 -10.17 -4.15
C LYS A 137 1.23 -8.67 -3.96
N CYS A 138 0.17 -7.87 -4.04
CA CYS A 138 0.25 -6.44 -3.82
C CYS A 138 0.74 -6.12 -2.40
N PHE A 139 0.24 -6.82 -1.38
CA PHE A 139 0.63 -6.60 0.01
C PHE A 139 2.10 -6.94 0.24
N GLU A 140 2.56 -8.08 -0.26
CA GLU A 140 3.94 -8.55 -0.15
C GLU A 140 4.97 -7.65 -0.84
N ASN A 141 4.53 -6.85 -1.81
CA ASN A 141 5.36 -5.92 -2.58
C ASN A 141 5.11 -4.44 -2.18
N GLY A 142 4.51 -4.19 -1.02
CA GLY A 142 4.28 -2.82 -0.53
C GLY A 142 3.27 -1.99 -1.35
N CYS A 143 2.51 -2.62 -2.24
CA CYS A 143 1.52 -1.98 -3.11
C CYS A 143 0.18 -1.77 -2.37
N TYR A 144 0.22 -1.06 -1.25
CA TYR A 144 -0.90 -0.93 -0.32
C TYR A 144 -2.13 -0.21 -0.90
N ARG A 145 -1.93 0.74 -1.81
CA ARG A 145 -3.04 1.37 -2.57
C ARG A 145 -3.79 0.35 -3.43
N SER A 146 -3.05 -0.54 -4.11
CA SER A 146 -3.63 -1.61 -4.91
C SER A 146 -4.42 -2.59 -4.05
N CYS A 147 -3.92 -2.91 -2.84
CA CYS A 147 -4.65 -3.74 -1.88
C CYS A 147 -6.03 -3.14 -1.57
N ALA A 148 -6.12 -1.83 -1.32
CA ALA A 148 -7.40 -1.18 -1.03
C ALA A 148 -8.38 -1.21 -2.21
N ILE A 149 -7.86 -1.04 -3.44
CA ILE A 149 -8.65 -1.11 -4.67
C ILE A 149 -9.23 -2.53 -4.86
N LEU A 150 -8.40 -3.55 -4.69
CA LEU A 150 -8.79 -4.95 -4.82
C LEU A 150 -9.79 -5.36 -3.73
N CYS A 151 -9.58 -4.94 -2.48
CA CYS A 151 -10.54 -5.12 -1.39
C CYS A 151 -11.93 -4.56 -1.75
N GLY A 152 -11.97 -3.35 -2.32
CA GLY A 152 -13.22 -2.74 -2.78
C GLY A 152 -13.88 -3.50 -3.93
N ARG A 153 -13.09 -4.05 -4.87
CA ARG A 153 -13.59 -4.88 -5.97
C ARG A 153 -14.17 -6.22 -5.48
N ILE A 154 -13.47 -6.90 -4.57
CA ILE A 154 -13.93 -8.16 -3.95
C ILE A 154 -15.28 -7.96 -3.26
N LEU A 155 -15.41 -6.89 -2.46
CA LEU A 155 -16.67 -6.55 -1.80
C LEU A 155 -17.79 -6.27 -2.80
N GLU A 156 -17.48 -5.58 -3.90
CA GLU A 156 -18.45 -5.25 -4.94
C GLU A 156 -18.98 -6.55 -5.58
N ALA A 157 -18.10 -7.44 -6.03
CA ALA A 157 -18.47 -8.74 -6.60
C ALA A 157 -19.34 -9.57 -5.63
N CYS A 158 -18.97 -9.62 -4.34
CA CYS A 158 -19.72 -10.36 -3.33
C CYS A 158 -21.10 -9.76 -3.05
N LEU A 159 -21.21 -8.44 -2.93
CA LEU A 159 -22.48 -7.75 -2.69
C LEU A 159 -23.42 -7.83 -3.91
N HIS A 160 -22.87 -7.74 -5.13
CA HIS A 160 -23.62 -8.00 -6.37
C HIS A 160 -24.24 -9.40 -6.36
N ARG A 161 -23.43 -10.41 -6.02
CA ARG A 161 -23.90 -11.80 -5.93
C ARG A 161 -24.98 -11.97 -4.87
N LYS A 162 -24.77 -11.38 -3.68
CA LYS A 162 -25.76 -11.44 -2.60
C LYS A 162 -27.09 -10.80 -3.01
N TYR A 163 -27.04 -9.66 -3.69
CA TYR A 163 -28.23 -9.00 -4.21
C TYR A 163 -28.99 -9.87 -5.23
N TYR A 164 -28.25 -10.51 -6.14
CA TYR A 164 -28.84 -11.41 -7.13
C TYR A 164 -29.49 -12.63 -6.46
N GLU A 165 -28.90 -13.19 -5.40
CA GLU A 165 -29.49 -14.33 -4.68
C GLU A 165 -30.86 -14.02 -4.07
N LEU A 166 -31.02 -12.80 -3.57
CA LEU A 166 -32.25 -12.34 -2.92
C LEU A 166 -33.32 -11.91 -3.92
N THR A 167 -32.91 -11.28 -5.02
CA THR A 167 -33.86 -10.63 -5.95
C THR A 167 -34.06 -11.37 -7.26
N ARG A 168 -33.14 -12.29 -7.60
CA ARG A 168 -33.00 -12.90 -8.93
C ARG A 168 -32.84 -11.90 -10.08
N LYS A 169 -32.42 -10.67 -9.75
CA LYS A 169 -32.20 -9.58 -10.72
C LYS A 169 -30.75 -9.18 -10.67
N ASP A 170 -30.16 -8.98 -11.86
CA ASP A 170 -28.86 -8.34 -11.93
C ASP A 170 -29.04 -6.82 -11.74
N ILE A 171 -28.44 -6.30 -10.69
CA ILE A 171 -28.46 -4.86 -10.43
C ILE A 171 -27.67 -4.08 -11.49
N LEU A 172 -26.71 -4.69 -12.18
CA LEU A 172 -25.96 -4.04 -13.26
C LEU A 172 -26.82 -3.80 -14.50
N GLU A 173 -27.86 -4.61 -14.74
CA GLU A 173 -28.82 -4.39 -15.82
C GLU A 173 -29.71 -3.16 -15.56
N THR A 174 -30.07 -2.94 -14.29
CA THR A 174 -30.98 -1.85 -13.88
C THR A 174 -30.26 -0.58 -13.44
N SER A 175 -28.99 -0.68 -13.10
CA SER A 175 -28.16 0.40 -12.58
C SER A 175 -26.68 0.14 -12.89
N PRO A 176 -26.28 0.26 -14.17
CA PRO A 176 -24.88 0.12 -14.55
C PRO A 176 -24.03 1.14 -13.78
N GLY A 177 -22.96 0.65 -13.14
CA GLY A 177 -22.10 1.49 -12.29
C GLY A 177 -22.61 1.69 -10.86
N ALA A 178 -23.55 0.87 -10.37
CA ALA A 178 -23.93 0.87 -8.96
C ALA A 178 -22.74 0.49 -8.05
N GLY A 179 -22.07 1.50 -7.48
CA GLY A 179 -20.99 1.27 -6.53
C GLY A 179 -21.47 0.70 -5.18
N LEU A 180 -20.51 0.30 -4.34
CA LEU A 180 -20.71 -0.31 -3.01
C LEU A 180 -21.81 0.35 -2.17
N GLY A 181 -21.83 1.69 -2.09
CA GLY A 181 -22.82 2.41 -1.26
C GLY A 181 -24.27 2.17 -1.70
N LYS A 182 -24.53 2.11 -3.01
CA LYS A 182 -25.88 1.86 -3.56
C LYS A 182 -26.29 0.40 -3.36
N LEU A 183 -25.35 -0.54 -3.50
CA LEU A 183 -25.59 -1.96 -3.21
C LEU A 183 -26.00 -2.19 -1.76
N ILE A 184 -25.28 -1.59 -0.80
CA ILE A 184 -25.61 -1.71 0.63
C ILE A 184 -26.99 -1.14 0.92
N ALA A 185 -27.30 0.05 0.40
CA ALA A 185 -28.62 0.66 0.59
C ALA A 185 -29.74 -0.25 0.06
N LYS A 186 -29.56 -0.83 -1.13
CA LYS A 186 -30.51 -1.77 -1.73
C LYS A 186 -30.65 -3.07 -0.92
N LEU A 187 -29.56 -3.61 -0.39
CA LEU A 187 -29.61 -4.80 0.46
C LEU A 187 -30.31 -4.50 1.80
N LYS A 188 -30.13 -3.29 2.37
CA LYS A 188 -30.87 -2.84 3.55
C LYS A 188 -32.38 -2.72 3.29
N GLU A 189 -32.79 -2.20 2.14
CA GLU A 189 -34.20 -2.16 1.71
C GLU A 189 -34.82 -3.57 1.63
N LEU A 190 -33.99 -4.60 1.35
CA LEU A 190 -34.38 -6.01 1.31
C LEU A 190 -34.31 -6.70 2.69
N ASN A 191 -34.17 -5.94 3.78
CA ASN A 191 -34.02 -6.43 5.16
C ASN A 191 -32.80 -7.33 5.38
N VAL A 192 -31.74 -7.17 4.58
CA VAL A 192 -30.45 -7.80 4.89
C VAL A 192 -29.83 -7.08 6.08
N LEU A 193 -29.72 -7.79 7.19
CA LEU A 193 -29.09 -7.30 8.40
C LEU A 193 -27.57 -7.37 8.23
N PHE A 194 -26.96 -6.20 8.14
CA PHE A 194 -25.52 -6.07 8.30
C PHE A 194 -25.23 -5.67 9.74
N ASP A 195 -24.26 -6.32 10.38
CA ASP A 195 -23.71 -5.79 11.62
C ASP A 195 -23.27 -4.33 11.38
N PRO A 196 -23.49 -3.41 12.34
CA PRO A 196 -23.07 -2.02 12.20
C PRO A 196 -21.58 -1.90 11.80
N GLY A 197 -20.73 -2.77 12.34
CA GLY A 197 -19.31 -2.84 12.01
C GLY A 197 -19.03 -3.14 10.52
N ILE A 198 -19.84 -3.99 9.87
CA ILE A 198 -19.68 -4.32 8.44
C ILE A 198 -19.96 -3.10 7.57
N THR A 199 -21.02 -2.34 7.88
CA THR A 199 -21.35 -1.13 7.10
C THR A 199 -20.20 -0.12 7.17
N GLU A 200 -19.65 0.12 8.35
CA GLU A 200 -18.52 1.03 8.54
C GLU A 200 -17.24 0.55 7.84
N GLN A 201 -16.94 -0.76 7.90
CA GLN A 201 -15.81 -1.35 7.20
C GLN A 201 -15.92 -1.18 5.68
N ILE A 202 -17.09 -1.46 5.10
CA ILE A 202 -17.31 -1.28 3.66
C ILE A 202 -17.21 0.20 3.28
N HIS A 203 -17.75 1.12 4.10
CA HIS A 203 -17.61 2.56 3.87
C HIS A 203 -16.15 3.03 3.91
N LEU A 204 -15.37 2.55 4.88
CA LEU A 204 -13.95 2.84 4.98
C LEU A 204 -13.20 2.38 3.72
N ILE A 205 -13.39 1.11 3.32
CA ILE A 205 -12.73 0.54 2.13
C ILE A 205 -13.14 1.31 0.87
N ASN A 206 -14.42 1.64 0.72
CA ASN A 206 -14.90 2.40 -0.43
C ASN A 206 -14.29 3.81 -0.50
N LYS A 207 -14.21 4.51 0.64
CA LYS A 207 -13.57 5.83 0.72
C LYS A 207 -12.10 5.74 0.30
N VAL A 208 -11.37 4.78 0.86
CA VAL A 208 -9.94 4.58 0.55
C VAL A 208 -9.73 4.18 -0.92
N ARG A 209 -10.58 3.32 -1.49
CA ARG A 209 -10.57 2.98 -2.92
C ARG A 209 -10.72 4.23 -3.79
N ILE A 210 -11.72 5.07 -3.52
CA ILE A 210 -11.96 6.30 -4.28
C ILE A 210 -10.75 7.23 -4.20
N ASP A 211 -10.19 7.43 -3.01
CA ASP A 211 -8.99 8.25 -2.79
C ASP A 211 -7.74 7.63 -3.43
N SER A 212 -7.72 6.31 -3.63
CA SER A 212 -6.61 5.59 -4.27
C SER A 212 -6.65 5.63 -5.80
N VAL A 213 -7.80 5.87 -6.42
CA VAL A 213 -7.96 5.89 -7.88
C VAL A 213 -8.02 7.33 -8.42
N HIS A 214 -8.67 8.24 -7.71
CA HIS A 214 -8.88 9.60 -8.17
C HIS A 214 -7.86 10.58 -7.59
N ILE A 215 -7.44 11.57 -8.37
CA ILE A 215 -6.55 12.64 -7.90
C ILE A 215 -7.26 13.45 -6.83
N LYS A 216 -6.61 13.61 -5.67
CA LYS A 216 -7.05 14.43 -4.54
C LYS A 216 -5.98 15.46 -4.18
N GLN A 217 -6.35 16.52 -3.48
CA GLN A 217 -5.40 17.51 -2.97
C GLN A 217 -4.32 16.87 -2.08
N VAL A 218 -4.70 15.87 -1.30
CA VAL A 218 -3.79 15.05 -0.50
C VAL A 218 -3.87 13.62 -1.01
N THR A 219 -2.74 13.06 -1.43
CA THR A 219 -2.67 11.66 -1.83
C THR A 219 -2.76 10.79 -0.58
N PHE A 220 -3.77 9.94 -0.49
CA PHE A 220 -3.83 8.92 0.54
C PHE A 220 -2.85 7.79 0.20
N ASN A 221 -1.98 7.44 1.15
CA ASN A 221 -1.04 6.35 1.03
C ASN A 221 -1.21 5.43 2.24
N PRO A 222 -1.97 4.32 2.12
CA PRO A 222 -2.20 3.43 3.25
C PRO A 222 -0.88 2.86 3.78
N THR A 223 -0.75 2.76 5.10
CA THR A 223 0.34 2.02 5.73
C THR A 223 0.15 0.52 5.57
N LYS A 224 1.20 -0.26 5.83
CA LYS A 224 1.13 -1.74 5.87
C LYS A 224 0.02 -2.23 6.78
N SER A 225 -0.05 -1.71 8.01
CA SER A 225 -1.07 -2.10 8.99
C SER A 225 -2.49 -1.71 8.54
N GLN A 226 -2.65 -0.55 7.87
CA GLN A 226 -3.93 -0.15 7.31
C GLN A 226 -4.36 -1.08 6.16
N ALA A 227 -3.44 -1.44 5.26
CA ALA A 227 -3.71 -2.39 4.19
C ALA A 227 -4.07 -3.77 4.74
N GLN A 228 -3.32 -4.26 5.74
CA GLN A 228 -3.62 -5.52 6.41
C GLN A 228 -5.01 -5.51 7.05
N ALA A 229 -5.36 -4.43 7.76
CA ALA A 229 -6.69 -4.28 8.35
C ALA A 229 -7.80 -4.30 7.30
N MET A 230 -7.62 -3.61 6.16
CA MET A 230 -8.59 -3.64 5.06
C MET A 230 -8.77 -5.04 4.46
N ILE A 231 -7.68 -5.80 4.31
CA ILE A 231 -7.72 -7.19 3.84
C ILE A 231 -8.52 -8.05 4.82
N LEU A 232 -8.21 -7.98 6.11
CA LEU A 232 -8.89 -8.75 7.15
C LEU A 232 -10.38 -8.39 7.24
N TYR A 233 -10.72 -7.11 7.17
CA TYR A 233 -12.12 -6.67 7.13
C TYR A 233 -12.84 -7.17 5.88
N THR A 234 -12.19 -7.16 4.73
CA THR A 234 -12.78 -7.69 3.50
C THR A 234 -13.12 -9.17 3.64
N VAL A 235 -12.18 -9.96 4.17
CA VAL A 235 -12.37 -11.40 4.40
C VAL A 235 -13.50 -11.65 5.40
N ASP A 236 -13.52 -10.93 6.52
CA ASP A 236 -14.58 -11.04 7.53
C ASP A 236 -15.96 -10.74 6.93
N VAL A 237 -16.08 -9.66 6.14
CA VAL A 237 -17.33 -9.31 5.48
C VAL A 237 -17.76 -10.38 4.47
N VAL A 238 -16.85 -10.91 3.65
CA VAL A 238 -17.19 -11.96 2.68
C VAL A 238 -17.65 -13.23 3.39
N ASN A 239 -16.96 -13.65 4.45
CA ASN A 239 -17.34 -14.83 5.24
C ASN A 239 -18.68 -14.67 5.98
N LYS A 240 -19.11 -13.44 6.27
CA LYS A 240 -20.44 -13.16 6.86
C LYS A 240 -21.54 -13.04 5.82
N LEU A 241 -21.19 -12.78 4.56
CA LEU A 241 -22.16 -12.68 3.46
C LEU A 241 -22.70 -14.04 3.01
N PHE A 242 -21.93 -15.11 3.15
CA PHE A 242 -22.25 -16.45 2.62
C PHE A 242 -22.06 -17.54 3.69
#